data_AF-J3P3T6-F1
#
_entry.id   AF-J3P3T6-F1
#
_cell.length_a   1.000
_cell.length_b   1.000
_cell.length_c   1.000
_cell.angle_alpha   90.00
_cell.angle_beta   90.00
_cell.angle_gamma   90.00
#
_symmetry.space_group_name_H-M   'P 1'
#
loop_
_entity.id
_entity.type
_entity.pdbx_description
1 polymer ?
#
loop_
_entity_poly.entity_id
_entity_poly.type
_entity_poly.pdbx_seq_one_letter_code
_entity_poly.pdbx_strand_id
1 'polypeptide(L)'
;MANLKKAVEVRERDRKIAEDKKMKREREAEGDEFADKDMFVTEAYRKQQEENRRLEEEERRREEDEARRNKSGGMTGFYKQLLDRGEQAHAEMVRAAEELQHRKKTGGGGDDKVVEDAAAAEEEDESGDNGAADKARRINEQGGDVAINEEGQVVDKRELLRGGLNIVPKKKQQADAAAAAAAAAAAANDRERDRRDGGRGASSSSLTGRGGGRQAMRDRQSRALEAQYEQTLKRSRDEAAEERAKVELASKSQKTAADISSAKERYLARKKAAAEAKAQGLPGEP
;
A
#
# COMPACT_ATOMS: atom_id res chain seq x y z
N MET A 1 1.73 19.45 -23.55
CA MET A 1 0.71 19.12 -24.58
C MET A 1 0.79 17.69 -25.09
N ALA A 2 1.97 17.05 -25.16
CA ALA A 2 2.10 15.67 -25.65
C ALA A 2 1.31 14.61 -24.83
N ASN A 3 1.24 14.77 -23.50
CA ASN A 3 0.52 13.83 -22.63
C ASN A 3 -1.01 13.87 -22.82
N LEU A 4 -1.56 15.05 -23.17
CA LEU A 4 -2.99 15.22 -23.47
C LEU A 4 -3.37 14.52 -24.78
N LYS A 5 -2.54 14.66 -25.83
CA LYS A 5 -2.79 14.00 -27.13
C LYS A 5 -2.78 12.47 -27.00
N LYS A 6 -1.78 11.93 -26.30
CA LYS A 6 -1.70 10.49 -25.98
C LYS A 6 -2.92 9.99 -25.19
N ALA A 7 -3.39 10.77 -24.22
CA ALA A 7 -4.56 10.40 -23.43
C ALA A 7 -5.87 10.42 -24.26
N VAL A 8 -5.99 11.34 -25.22
CA VAL A 8 -7.12 11.35 -26.16
C VAL A 8 -7.06 10.14 -27.08
N GLU A 9 -5.89 9.81 -27.64
CA GLU A 9 -5.68 8.65 -28.51
C GLU A 9 -5.99 7.32 -27.81
N VAL A 10 -5.64 7.18 -26.52
CA VAL A 10 -6.00 6.01 -25.69
C VAL A 10 -7.51 5.89 -25.56
N ARG A 11 -8.23 6.96 -25.20
CA ARG A 11 -9.69 6.92 -25.05
C ARG A 11 -10.41 6.62 -26.36
N GLU A 12 -9.90 7.12 -27.48
CA GLU A 12 -10.46 6.82 -28.80
C GLU A 12 -10.25 5.34 -29.17
N ARG A 13 -9.10 4.76 -28.82
CA ARG A 13 -8.87 3.31 -28.96
C ARG A 13 -9.82 2.51 -28.08
N ASP A 14 -9.92 2.85 -26.79
CA ASP A 14 -10.77 2.16 -25.83
C ASP A 14 -12.25 2.19 -26.26
N ARG A 15 -12.69 3.34 -26.78
CA ARG A 15 -14.05 3.50 -27.31
C ARG A 15 -14.31 2.54 -28.50
N LYS A 16 -13.38 2.45 -29.45
CA LYS A 16 -13.49 1.54 -30.60
C LYS A 16 -13.52 0.07 -30.16
N ILE A 17 -12.68 -0.31 -29.21
CA ILE A 17 -12.64 -1.68 -28.64
C ILE A 17 -13.97 -2.00 -27.94
N ALA A 18 -14.53 -1.04 -27.19
CA ALA A 18 -15.82 -1.21 -26.54
C ALA A 18 -16.98 -1.37 -27.54
N GLU A 19 -16.98 -0.57 -28.61
CA GLU A 19 -17.94 -0.68 -29.71
C GLU A 19 -17.82 -2.03 -30.43
N ASP A 20 -16.60 -2.51 -30.70
CA ASP A 20 -16.36 -3.84 -31.30
C ASP A 20 -16.82 -4.99 -30.39
N LYS A 21 -16.53 -4.91 -29.09
CA LYS A 21 -16.98 -5.91 -28.12
C LYS A 21 -18.50 -5.91 -27.96
N LYS A 22 -19.13 -4.74 -28.07
CA LYS A 22 -20.58 -4.60 -28.10
C LYS A 22 -21.18 -5.25 -29.35
N MET A 23 -20.63 -4.99 -30.53
CA MET A 23 -21.10 -5.63 -31.78
C MET A 23 -20.91 -7.15 -31.76
N LYS A 24 -19.81 -7.65 -31.18
CA LYS A 24 -19.61 -9.10 -30.99
C LYS A 24 -20.67 -9.70 -30.07
N ARG A 25 -20.97 -9.03 -28.94
CA ARG A 25 -22.01 -9.47 -27.99
C ARG A 25 -23.40 -9.44 -28.60
N GLU A 26 -23.74 -8.39 -29.36
CA GLU A 26 -25.01 -8.31 -30.09
C GLU A 26 -25.13 -9.44 -31.12
N ARG A 27 -24.04 -9.72 -31.84
CA ARG A 27 -24.02 -10.84 -32.79
C ARG A 27 -24.06 -12.22 -32.15
N GLU A 28 -23.43 -12.40 -30.99
CA GLU A 28 -23.54 -13.64 -30.21
C GLU A 28 -24.97 -13.84 -29.69
N ALA A 29 -25.65 -12.75 -29.29
CA ALA A 29 -27.05 -12.79 -28.88
C ALA A 29 -28.01 -13.04 -30.06
N GLU A 30 -27.70 -12.55 -31.26
CA GLU A 30 -28.41 -12.83 -32.52
C GLU A 30 -27.94 -14.15 -33.19
N GLY A 31 -26.93 -14.81 -32.61
CA GLY A 31 -26.19 -15.91 -33.22
C GLY A 31 -27.03 -17.15 -33.49
N ASP A 32 -28.08 -17.37 -32.71
CA ASP A 32 -29.03 -18.48 -32.92
C ASP A 32 -29.96 -18.22 -34.13
N GLU A 33 -30.17 -16.97 -34.54
CA GLU A 33 -31.06 -16.61 -35.65
C GLU A 33 -30.33 -16.51 -37.01
N PHE A 34 -28.99 -16.41 -36.98
CA PHE A 34 -28.16 -16.19 -38.16
C PHE A 34 -27.02 -17.21 -38.32
N ALA A 35 -27.03 -18.31 -37.56
CA ALA A 35 -26.05 -19.40 -37.64
C ALA A 35 -25.93 -20.00 -39.07
N ASP A 36 -27.03 -20.02 -39.81
CA ASP A 36 -27.09 -20.57 -41.17
C ASP A 36 -26.60 -19.59 -42.26
N LYS A 37 -26.22 -18.35 -41.90
CA LYS A 37 -25.80 -17.32 -42.87
C LYS A 37 -24.30 -17.05 -42.78
N ASP A 38 -23.67 -16.91 -43.95
CA ASP A 38 -22.24 -16.64 -44.06
C ASP A 38 -21.85 -15.30 -43.44
N MET A 39 -20.79 -15.32 -42.64
CA MET A 39 -20.23 -14.17 -41.95
C MET A 39 -19.23 -13.42 -42.84
N PHE A 40 -19.69 -12.36 -43.53
CA PHE A 40 -18.82 -11.52 -44.37
C PHE A 40 -18.11 -10.45 -43.55
N VAL A 41 -16.83 -10.68 -43.24
CA VAL A 41 -15.94 -9.69 -42.65
C VAL A 41 -15.14 -9.00 -43.75
N THR A 42 -15.21 -7.67 -43.82
CA THR A 42 -14.41 -6.88 -44.77
C THR A 42 -12.92 -7.02 -44.44
N GLU A 43 -12.05 -7.01 -45.45
CA GLU A 43 -10.60 -7.10 -45.25
C GLU A 43 -10.05 -5.99 -44.34
N ALA A 44 -10.66 -4.80 -44.39
CA ALA A 44 -10.33 -3.68 -43.52
C ALA A 44 -10.60 -3.98 -42.05
N TYR A 45 -11.75 -4.62 -41.75
CA TYR A 45 -12.10 -4.99 -40.38
C TYR A 45 -11.22 -6.12 -39.84
N ARG A 46 -10.84 -7.08 -40.70
CA ARG A 46 -9.87 -8.13 -40.32
C ARG A 46 -8.51 -7.53 -39.95
N LYS A 47 -8.00 -6.59 -40.75
CA LYS A 47 -6.75 -5.88 -40.47
C LYS A 47 -6.83 -5.04 -39.19
N GLN A 48 -7.95 -4.34 -38.96
CA GLN A 48 -8.17 -3.56 -37.74
C GLN A 48 -8.21 -4.44 -36.49
N GLN A 49 -8.84 -5.61 -36.54
CA GLN A 49 -8.82 -6.55 -35.42
C GLN A 49 -7.43 -7.12 -35.15
N GLU A 50 -6.65 -7.43 -36.19
CA GLU A 50 -5.27 -7.90 -36.02
C GLU A 50 -4.35 -6.82 -35.44
N GLU A 51 -4.51 -5.56 -35.87
CA GLU A 51 -3.76 -4.42 -35.32
C GLU A 51 -4.10 -4.19 -33.85
N ASN A 52 -5.40 -4.19 -33.48
CA ASN A 52 -5.82 -4.08 -32.09
C ASN A 52 -5.27 -5.23 -31.24
N ARG A 53 -5.31 -6.47 -31.75
CA ARG A 53 -4.77 -7.65 -31.04
C ARG A 53 -3.26 -7.53 -30.82
N ARG A 54 -2.51 -7.06 -31.82
CA ARG A 54 -1.05 -6.83 -31.70
C ARG A 54 -0.74 -5.74 -30.68
N LEU A 55 -1.50 -4.65 -30.69
CA LEU A 55 -1.32 -3.55 -29.73
C LEU A 55 -1.67 -3.98 -28.30
N GLU A 56 -2.73 -4.77 -28.11
CA GLU A 56 -3.08 -5.35 -26.81
C GLU A 56 -1.99 -6.29 -26.29
N GLU A 57 -1.41 -7.14 -27.15
CA GLU A 57 -0.31 -8.02 -26.77
C GLU A 57 0.97 -7.25 -26.43
N GLU A 58 1.26 -6.15 -27.15
CA GLU A 58 2.41 -5.28 -26.87
C GLU A 58 2.22 -4.47 -25.58
N GLU A 59 1.03 -3.90 -25.35
CA GLU A 59 0.72 -3.22 -24.09
C GLU A 59 0.71 -4.20 -22.91
N ARG A 60 0.15 -5.41 -23.08
CA ARG A 60 0.19 -6.46 -22.06
C ARG A 60 1.62 -6.88 -21.73
N ARG A 61 2.46 -7.09 -22.74
CA ARG A 61 3.88 -7.42 -22.53
C ARG A 61 4.62 -6.29 -21.82
N ARG A 62 4.33 -5.03 -22.17
CA ARG A 62 4.91 -3.86 -21.53
C ARG A 62 4.47 -3.74 -20.07
N GLU A 63 3.20 -3.98 -19.79
CA GLU A 63 2.65 -4.00 -18.43
C GLU A 63 3.25 -5.15 -17.62
N GLU A 64 3.41 -6.34 -18.18
CA GLU A 64 4.08 -7.47 -17.54
C GLU A 64 5.55 -7.16 -17.21
N ASP A 65 6.28 -6.53 -18.14
CA ASP A 65 7.67 -6.10 -17.94
C ASP A 65 7.78 -4.97 -16.91
N GLU A 66 6.83 -4.03 -16.90
CA GLU A 66 6.78 -2.93 -15.94
C GLU A 66 6.34 -3.41 -14.55
N ALA A 67 5.40 -4.36 -14.48
CA ALA A 67 5.03 -5.07 -13.26
C ALA A 67 6.21 -5.90 -12.74
N ARG A 68 6.98 -6.56 -13.61
CA ARG A 68 8.20 -7.27 -13.23
C ARG A 68 9.27 -6.33 -12.69
N ARG A 69 9.44 -5.16 -13.28
CA ARG A 69 10.35 -4.11 -12.76
C ARG A 69 9.84 -3.49 -11.47
N ASN A 70 8.53 -3.29 -11.33
CA ASN A 70 7.91 -2.72 -10.13
C ASN A 70 7.91 -3.70 -8.95
N LYS A 71 7.98 -5.02 -9.21
CA LYS A 71 8.16 -6.05 -8.17
C LYS A 71 9.50 -5.95 -7.43
N SER A 72 10.53 -5.29 -8.00
CA SER A 72 11.84 -5.11 -7.34
C SER A 72 12.04 -3.72 -6.71
N GLY A 73 10.99 -2.90 -6.63
CA GLY A 73 11.06 -1.50 -6.16
C GLY A 73 11.22 -1.35 -4.65
N GLY A 74 12.43 -1.59 -4.10
CA GLY A 74 12.85 -1.18 -2.76
C GLY A 74 11.94 -1.65 -1.60
N MET A 75 11.95 -0.90 -0.48
CA MET A 75 11.16 -1.22 0.71
C MET A 75 9.66 -1.31 0.43
N THR A 76 9.14 -0.45 -0.46
CA THR A 76 7.72 -0.48 -0.88
C THR A 76 7.34 -1.74 -1.63
N GLY A 77 8.26 -2.29 -2.44
CA GLY A 77 8.06 -3.57 -3.14
C GLY A 77 8.01 -4.74 -2.17
N PHE A 78 8.86 -4.73 -1.13
CA PHE A 78 8.84 -5.74 -0.07
C PHE A 78 7.51 -5.74 0.71
N TYR A 79 6.99 -4.56 1.11
CA TYR A 79 5.69 -4.47 1.78
C TYR A 79 4.53 -4.93 0.89
N LYS A 80 4.55 -4.59 -0.41
CA LYS A 80 3.56 -5.10 -1.37
C LYS A 80 3.61 -6.63 -1.47
N GLN A 81 4.80 -7.21 -1.63
CA GLN A 81 4.95 -8.67 -1.68
C GLN A 81 4.49 -9.38 -0.40
N LEU A 82 4.71 -8.78 0.77
CA LEU A 82 4.22 -9.32 2.03
C LEU A 82 2.69 -9.30 2.10
N LEU A 83 2.05 -8.22 1.63
CA LEU A 83 0.60 -8.11 1.55
C LEU A 83 0.02 -9.08 0.51
N ASP A 84 0.60 -9.13 -0.69
CA ASP A 84 0.19 -10.06 -1.76
C ASP A 84 0.27 -11.51 -1.28
N ARG A 85 1.30 -11.88 -0.53
CA ARG A 85 1.44 -13.21 0.08
C ARG A 85 0.36 -13.48 1.14
N GLY A 86 0.00 -12.47 1.93
CA GLY A 86 -1.10 -12.56 2.88
C GLY A 86 -2.47 -12.74 2.20
N GLU A 87 -2.70 -12.01 1.11
CA GLU A 87 -3.92 -12.12 0.30
C GLU A 87 -4.02 -13.49 -0.40
N GLN A 88 -2.91 -14.02 -0.92
CA GLN A 88 -2.84 -15.37 -1.50
C GLN A 88 -3.20 -16.44 -0.47
N ALA A 89 -2.58 -16.39 0.72
CA ALA A 89 -2.89 -17.35 1.80
C ALA A 89 -4.37 -17.27 2.22
N HIS A 90 -4.93 -16.06 2.30
CA HIS A 90 -6.34 -15.88 2.60
C HIS A 90 -7.26 -16.42 1.48
N ALA A 91 -6.92 -16.16 0.22
CA ALA A 91 -7.67 -16.67 -0.94
C ALA A 91 -7.67 -18.21 -0.99
N GLU A 92 -6.53 -18.84 -0.68
CA GLU A 92 -6.42 -20.30 -0.57
C GLU A 92 -7.28 -20.85 0.57
N MET A 93 -7.28 -20.21 1.74
CA MET A 93 -8.15 -20.60 2.86
C MET A 93 -9.64 -20.47 2.50
N VAL A 94 -10.04 -19.38 1.84
CA VAL A 94 -11.43 -19.19 1.40
C VAL A 94 -11.81 -20.25 0.38
N ARG A 95 -10.95 -20.51 -0.61
CA ARG A 95 -11.19 -21.53 -1.63
C ARG A 95 -11.30 -22.93 -1.02
N ALA A 96 -10.42 -23.28 -0.09
CA ALA A 96 -10.49 -24.56 0.63
C ALA A 96 -11.78 -24.68 1.44
N ALA A 97 -12.22 -23.61 2.10
CA ALA A 97 -13.48 -23.57 2.82
C ALA A 97 -14.69 -23.70 1.87
N GLU A 98 -14.66 -23.04 0.71
CA GLU A 98 -15.68 -23.16 -0.32
C GLU A 98 -15.74 -24.58 -0.92
N GLU A 99 -14.59 -25.21 -1.17
CA GLU A 99 -14.50 -26.58 -1.67
C GLU A 99 -15.03 -27.59 -0.64
N LEU A 100 -14.73 -27.41 0.65
CA LEU A 100 -15.31 -28.22 1.73
C LEU A 100 -16.84 -28.03 1.83
N GLN A 101 -17.32 -26.80 1.69
CA GLN A 101 -18.75 -26.52 1.67
C GLN A 101 -19.44 -27.08 0.43
N HIS A 102 -18.80 -27.01 -0.74
CA HIS A 102 -19.31 -27.57 -1.98
C HIS A 102 -19.39 -29.09 -1.89
N ARG A 103 -18.33 -29.76 -1.42
CA ARG A 103 -18.30 -31.21 -1.17
C ARG A 103 -19.35 -31.66 -0.16
N LYS A 104 -19.66 -30.83 0.85
CA LYS A 104 -20.77 -31.06 1.80
C LYS A 104 -22.15 -30.87 1.17
N LYS A 105 -22.29 -29.99 0.16
CA LYS A 105 -23.57 -29.68 -0.52
C LYS A 105 -23.89 -30.63 -1.68
N THR A 106 -22.90 -31.16 -2.40
CA THR A 106 -23.11 -32.02 -3.58
C THR A 106 -23.35 -33.50 -3.27
N GLY A 107 -23.63 -33.85 -2.01
CA GLY A 107 -24.17 -35.18 -1.67
C GLY A 107 -23.14 -36.31 -1.74
N GLY A 108 -22.25 -36.36 -0.76
CA GLY A 108 -21.42 -37.53 -0.46
C GLY A 108 -21.39 -37.77 1.04
N GLY A 109 -22.51 -38.23 1.60
CA GLY A 109 -22.53 -38.80 2.93
C GLY A 109 -21.83 -40.16 2.87
N GLY A 110 -20.56 -40.19 3.26
CA GLY A 110 -19.74 -41.40 3.24
C GLY A 110 -18.27 -41.04 3.30
N ASP A 111 -17.79 -40.77 4.51
CA ASP A 111 -16.47 -41.19 5.03
C ASP A 111 -16.25 -40.52 6.39
N ASP A 112 -17.05 -40.96 7.36
CA ASP A 112 -16.77 -40.85 8.79
C ASP A 112 -15.81 -41.98 9.23
N LYS A 113 -14.84 -42.33 8.36
CA LYS A 113 -13.89 -43.44 8.57
C LYS A 113 -12.47 -43.16 8.07
N VAL A 114 -12.16 -41.94 7.64
CA VAL A 114 -10.79 -41.54 7.28
C VAL A 114 -10.25 -40.47 8.26
N VAL A 115 -11.04 -40.07 9.26
CA VAL A 115 -10.61 -39.13 10.32
C VAL A 115 -10.16 -39.88 11.58
N GLU A 116 -10.41 -41.19 11.71
CA GLU A 116 -9.86 -41.99 12.83
C GLU A 116 -8.44 -42.54 12.53
N ASP A 117 -8.10 -42.86 11.28
CA ASP A 117 -6.76 -43.39 10.93
C ASP A 117 -5.66 -42.32 10.76
N ALA A 118 -6.02 -41.04 10.65
CA ALA A 118 -5.05 -39.93 10.68
C ALA A 118 -4.85 -39.36 12.09
N ALA A 119 -5.80 -39.58 13.00
CA ALA A 119 -5.67 -39.22 14.42
C ALA A 119 -4.82 -40.26 15.19
N ALA A 120 -4.86 -41.54 14.79
CA ALA A 120 -4.08 -42.60 15.41
C ALA A 120 -2.56 -42.56 15.12
N ALA A 121 -2.10 -41.76 14.15
CA ALA A 121 -0.68 -41.57 13.85
C ALA A 121 -0.05 -40.33 14.51
N GLU A 122 -0.86 -39.43 15.08
CA GLU A 122 -0.36 -38.26 15.83
C GLU A 122 -0.51 -38.40 17.35
N GLU A 123 -1.29 -39.36 17.85
CA GLU A 123 -1.49 -39.62 19.28
C GLU A 123 -0.34 -40.39 19.96
N GLU A 124 0.66 -40.92 19.21
CA GLU A 124 1.86 -41.53 19.82
C GLU A 124 3.00 -40.52 20.10
N ASP A 125 2.91 -39.29 19.59
CA ASP A 125 3.95 -38.24 19.73
C ASP A 125 3.59 -37.14 20.75
N GLU A 126 2.49 -37.28 21.50
CA GLU A 126 2.05 -36.36 22.57
C GLU A 126 2.27 -36.89 23.99
N SER A 127 3.21 -37.84 24.18
CA SER A 127 3.73 -38.14 25.53
C SER A 127 4.90 -37.21 25.88
N GLY A 128 4.72 -36.45 26.96
CA GLY A 128 5.47 -35.26 27.39
C GLY A 128 7.00 -35.29 27.33
N ASP A 129 7.59 -34.08 27.28
CA ASP A 129 9.02 -33.70 27.30
C ASP A 129 9.96 -34.39 26.27
N ASN A 130 9.79 -35.68 26.00
CA ASN A 130 10.63 -36.48 25.11
C ASN A 130 10.31 -36.26 23.63
N GLY A 131 9.04 -36.02 23.27
CA GLY A 131 8.67 -35.75 21.86
C GLY A 131 9.29 -34.47 21.29
N ALA A 132 9.51 -33.45 22.13
CA ALA A 132 10.21 -32.23 21.71
C ALA A 132 11.73 -32.47 21.56
N ALA A 133 12.32 -33.27 22.46
CA ALA A 133 13.72 -33.67 22.41
C ALA A 133 14.05 -34.45 21.14
N ASP A 134 13.20 -35.41 20.78
CA ASP A 134 13.41 -36.29 19.61
C ASP A 134 13.26 -35.54 18.29
N LYS A 135 12.31 -34.59 18.22
CA LYS A 135 12.18 -33.66 17.09
C LYS A 135 13.43 -32.79 16.93
N ALA A 136 13.97 -32.25 18.04
CA ALA A 136 15.20 -31.46 18.02
C ALA A 136 16.43 -32.26 17.58
N ARG A 137 16.55 -33.53 17.99
CA ARG A 137 17.64 -34.44 17.54
C ARG A 137 17.59 -34.69 16.03
N ARG A 138 16.41 -34.98 15.48
CA ARG A 138 16.21 -35.14 14.02
C ARG A 138 16.58 -33.88 13.25
N ILE A 139 16.25 -32.70 13.78
CA ILE A 139 16.62 -31.42 13.17
C ILE A 139 18.14 -31.23 13.17
N ASN A 140 18.83 -31.60 14.26
CA ASN A 140 20.28 -31.53 14.33
C ASN A 140 20.98 -32.51 13.36
N GLU A 141 20.43 -33.72 13.18
CA GLU A 141 20.89 -34.67 12.16
C GLU A 141 20.72 -34.13 10.73
N GLN A 142 19.66 -33.35 10.50
CA GLN A 142 19.40 -32.64 9.24
C GLN A 142 20.22 -31.35 9.09
N GLY A 143 21.13 -31.04 10.02
CA GLY A 143 22.03 -29.89 9.96
C GLY A 143 21.54 -28.64 10.67
N GLY A 144 20.51 -28.73 11.52
CA GLY A 144 20.11 -27.68 12.44
C GLY A 144 21.05 -27.55 13.65
N ASP A 145 20.99 -26.41 14.33
CA ASP A 145 21.77 -26.09 15.54
C ASP A 145 20.82 -25.75 16.70
N VAL A 146 20.10 -26.78 17.18
CA VAL A 146 19.20 -26.72 18.33
C VAL A 146 19.95 -27.22 19.57
N ALA A 147 20.06 -26.37 20.59
CA ALA A 147 20.68 -26.74 21.86
C ALA A 147 19.70 -27.56 22.72
N ILE A 148 20.14 -28.70 23.23
CA ILE A 148 19.36 -29.58 24.13
C ILE A 148 20.12 -29.68 25.45
N ASN A 149 19.44 -29.52 26.59
CA ASN A 149 20.05 -29.68 27.91
C ASN A 149 20.18 -31.17 28.32
N GLU A 150 20.85 -31.44 29.43
CA GLU A 150 21.05 -32.81 29.96
C GLU A 150 19.72 -33.48 30.39
N GLU A 151 18.68 -32.69 30.62
CA GLU A 151 17.31 -33.13 30.95
C GLU A 151 16.47 -33.40 29.69
N GLY A 152 17.04 -33.25 28.49
CA GLY A 152 16.36 -33.51 27.21
C GLY A 152 15.48 -32.36 26.70
N GLN A 153 15.41 -31.23 27.40
CA GLN A 153 14.63 -30.07 26.99
C GLN A 153 15.37 -29.22 25.97
N VAL A 154 14.60 -28.69 25.02
CA VAL A 154 15.08 -27.78 23.97
C VAL A 154 15.32 -26.39 24.55
N VAL A 155 16.54 -25.87 24.43
CA VAL A 155 16.96 -24.59 24.98
C VAL A 155 17.06 -23.53 23.88
N ASP A 156 16.27 -22.46 23.97
CA ASP A 156 16.46 -21.28 23.14
C ASP A 156 17.62 -20.42 23.68
N LYS A 157 18.66 -20.22 22.85
CA LYS A 157 19.83 -19.38 23.16
C LYS A 157 19.42 -17.95 23.54
N ARG A 158 18.27 -17.44 23.09
CA ARG A 158 17.75 -16.11 23.45
C ARG A 158 17.19 -16.05 24.86
N GLU A 159 16.59 -17.13 25.35
CA GLU A 159 16.06 -17.18 26.71
C GLU A 159 17.20 -17.15 27.73
N LEU A 160 18.33 -17.80 27.43
CA LEU A 160 19.57 -17.69 28.20
C LEU A 160 20.13 -16.25 28.26
N LEU A 161 19.92 -15.46 27.21
CA LEU A 161 20.37 -14.06 27.12
C LEU A 161 19.36 -13.06 27.70
N ARG A 162 18.10 -13.47 27.87
CA ARG A 162 17.02 -12.63 28.44
C ARG A 162 17.12 -12.53 29.96
N GLY A 163 17.69 -13.54 30.62
CA GLY A 163 18.19 -13.43 31.99
C GLY A 163 19.31 -12.40 32.00
N GLY A 164 18.93 -11.12 32.11
CA GLY A 164 19.83 -9.99 31.89
C GLY A 164 21.13 -10.19 32.62
N LEU A 165 22.25 -10.00 31.90
CA LEU A 165 23.57 -10.01 32.50
C LEU A 165 23.52 -9.10 33.74
N ASN A 166 23.94 -9.60 34.90
CA ASN A 166 24.04 -8.84 36.16
C ASN A 166 25.14 -7.77 36.04
N ILE A 167 24.95 -6.84 35.12
CA ILE A 167 25.77 -5.64 34.98
C ILE A 167 25.30 -4.73 36.10
N VAL A 168 26.02 -4.74 37.23
CA VAL A 168 25.84 -3.71 38.26
C VAL A 168 26.12 -2.37 37.59
N PRO A 169 25.11 -1.50 37.38
CA PRO A 169 25.34 -0.24 36.70
C PRO A 169 26.22 0.63 37.59
N LYS A 170 27.43 0.91 37.13
CA LYS A 170 28.36 1.84 37.79
C LYS A 170 27.65 3.18 37.89
N LYS A 171 27.49 3.68 39.12
CA LYS A 171 26.71 4.87 39.49
C LYS A 171 27.08 6.06 38.59
N LYS A 172 26.23 6.35 37.61
CA LYS A 172 26.39 7.48 36.69
C LYS A 172 26.01 8.77 37.44
N GLN A 173 26.87 9.77 37.33
CA GLN A 173 26.83 11.01 38.10
C GLN A 173 25.53 11.80 37.88
N GLN A 174 25.16 12.57 38.89
CA GLN A 174 23.86 13.21 39.18
C GLN A 174 23.31 14.21 38.12
N ALA A 175 23.88 14.29 36.92
CA ALA A 175 23.43 15.22 35.87
C ALA A 175 22.17 14.73 35.12
N ASP A 176 22.03 13.41 34.91
CA ASP A 176 20.92 12.85 34.13
C ASP A 176 19.60 12.75 34.93
N ALA A 177 19.68 12.72 36.27
CA ALA A 177 18.51 12.64 37.15
C ALA A 177 17.72 13.96 37.22
N ALA A 178 18.40 15.11 37.11
CA ALA A 178 17.76 16.42 37.12
C ALA A 178 16.98 16.68 35.81
N ALA A 179 17.50 16.23 34.67
CA ALA A 179 16.83 16.33 33.38
C ALA A 179 15.59 15.42 33.30
N ALA A 180 15.68 14.19 33.85
CA ALA A 180 14.54 13.28 33.93
C ALA A 180 13.43 13.78 34.87
N ALA A 181 13.80 14.40 35.99
CA ALA A 181 12.83 15.02 36.92
C ALA A 181 12.13 16.24 36.29
N ALA A 182 12.83 17.06 35.50
CA ALA A 182 12.24 18.19 34.80
C ALA A 182 11.26 17.74 33.70
N ALA A 183 11.59 16.68 32.95
CA ALA A 183 10.70 16.11 31.94
C ALA A 183 9.44 15.47 32.57
N ALA A 184 9.57 14.84 33.74
CA ALA A 184 8.44 14.27 34.48
C ALA A 184 7.48 15.35 35.02
N ALA A 185 8.01 16.50 35.45
CA ALA A 185 7.19 17.64 35.90
C ALA A 185 6.41 18.30 34.74
N ALA A 186 7.01 18.36 33.55
CA ALA A 186 6.33 18.86 32.35
C ALA A 186 5.15 17.95 31.93
N ALA A 187 5.32 16.63 32.02
CA ALA A 187 4.26 15.65 31.71
C ALA A 187 3.11 15.64 32.74
N ALA A 188 3.35 16.10 33.98
CA ALA A 188 2.31 16.19 35.00
C ALA A 188 1.34 17.36 34.75
N ASN A 189 1.84 18.50 34.26
CA ASN A 189 1.01 19.68 33.94
C ASN A 189 0.11 19.46 32.72
N ASP A 190 0.51 18.62 31.76
CA ASP A 190 -0.29 18.31 30.57
C ASP A 190 -1.52 17.46 30.91
N ARG A 191 -1.39 16.53 31.87
CA ARG A 191 -2.51 15.72 32.38
C ARG A 191 -3.52 16.51 33.21
N GLU A 192 -3.15 17.67 33.72
CA GLU A 192 -4.05 18.51 34.53
C GLU A 192 -4.90 19.45 33.67
N ARG A 193 -4.46 19.77 32.44
CA ARG A 193 -5.28 20.46 31.43
C ARG A 193 -6.38 19.56 30.88
N ASP A 194 -6.07 18.29 30.64
CA ASP A 194 -7.03 17.30 30.11
C ASP A 194 -8.16 16.92 31.11
N ARG A 195 -8.00 17.28 32.40
CA ARG A 195 -9.03 17.05 33.44
C ARG A 195 -9.98 18.23 33.64
N ARG A 196 -9.69 19.42 33.09
CA ARG A 196 -10.51 20.63 33.30
C ARG A 196 -11.47 20.94 32.16
N ASP A 197 -11.37 20.24 31.02
CA ASP A 197 -12.25 20.43 29.85
C ASP A 197 -13.30 19.30 29.65
N GLY A 198 -13.40 18.37 30.62
CA GLY A 198 -14.33 17.22 30.57
C GLY A 198 -15.62 17.40 31.38
N GLY A 199 -16.02 18.64 31.70
CA GLY A 199 -17.18 18.91 32.55
C GLY A 199 -18.46 19.22 31.79
N ARG A 200 -19.32 18.21 31.57
CA ARG A 200 -20.81 18.25 31.71
C ARG A 200 -21.50 17.15 30.90
N GLY A 201 -21.97 16.11 31.57
CA GLY A 201 -22.98 15.20 31.01
C GLY A 201 -23.08 13.86 31.73
N ALA A 202 -24.25 13.60 32.33
CA ALA A 202 -24.77 12.30 32.76
C ALA A 202 -24.28 11.72 34.10
N SER A 203 -24.77 12.32 35.18
CA SER A 203 -25.25 11.58 36.36
C SER A 203 -26.63 11.03 36.01
N SER A 204 -26.73 9.72 35.74
CA SER A 204 -27.89 8.84 36.04
C SER A 204 -27.88 7.60 35.13
N SER A 205 -27.24 6.51 35.56
CA SER A 205 -27.74 5.13 35.39
C SER A 205 -26.71 4.15 35.94
N SER A 206 -26.88 3.86 37.21
CA SER A 206 -26.29 2.72 37.91
C SER A 206 -26.97 1.43 37.47
N LEU A 207 -26.82 0.98 36.21
CA LEU A 207 -27.21 -0.38 35.81
C LEU A 207 -26.70 -0.72 34.40
N THR A 208 -25.47 -1.23 34.25
CA THR A 208 -25.14 -2.31 33.29
C THR A 208 -23.64 -2.65 33.33
N GLY A 209 -23.32 -3.79 33.95
CA GLY A 209 -22.44 -4.78 33.33
C GLY A 209 -20.93 -4.60 33.48
N ARG A 210 -20.30 -5.70 33.92
CA ARG A 210 -18.87 -6.08 33.90
C ARG A 210 -18.17 -5.98 32.52
N GLY A 211 -18.63 -5.13 31.59
CA GLY A 211 -18.16 -5.00 30.21
C GLY A 211 -17.55 -3.63 29.82
N GLY A 212 -17.72 -2.59 30.65
CA GLY A 212 -17.27 -1.23 30.31
C GLY A 212 -15.75 -1.02 30.25
N GLY A 213 -14.96 -1.82 30.97
CA GLY A 213 -13.49 -1.71 30.93
C GLY A 213 -12.87 -2.15 29.60
N ARG A 214 -13.49 -3.13 28.91
CA ARG A 214 -13.08 -3.57 27.58
C ARG A 214 -13.46 -2.56 26.50
N GLN A 215 -14.64 -1.96 26.63
CA GLN A 215 -15.09 -0.88 25.75
C GLN A 215 -14.21 0.37 25.92
N ALA A 216 -13.94 0.81 27.14
CA ALA A 216 -13.04 1.93 27.40
C ALA A 216 -11.59 1.69 26.92
N MET A 217 -11.09 0.46 26.95
CA MET A 217 -9.80 0.10 26.33
C MET A 217 -9.85 0.17 24.80
N ARG A 218 -10.92 -0.34 24.18
CA ARG A 218 -11.14 -0.23 22.73
C ARG A 218 -11.27 1.23 22.28
N ASP A 219 -11.96 2.07 23.05
CA ASP A 219 -12.14 3.49 22.75
C ASP A 219 -10.82 4.26 22.83
N ARG A 220 -9.92 3.87 23.74
CA ARG A 220 -8.57 4.45 23.81
C ARG A 220 -7.70 3.99 22.66
N GLN A 221 -7.80 2.71 22.28
CA GLN A 221 -7.07 2.16 21.14
C GLN A 221 -7.57 2.76 19.81
N SER A 222 -8.88 2.94 19.65
CA SER A 222 -9.48 3.56 18.47
C SER A 222 -9.07 5.02 18.36
N ARG A 223 -9.11 5.79 19.45
CA ARG A 223 -8.63 7.19 19.47
C ARG A 223 -7.13 7.31 19.17
N ALA A 224 -6.30 6.37 19.62
CA ALA A 224 -4.88 6.37 19.30
C ALA A 224 -4.62 6.15 17.80
N LEU A 225 -5.36 5.22 17.19
CA LEU A 225 -5.30 4.96 15.74
C LEU A 225 -5.86 6.14 14.93
N GLU A 226 -6.96 6.72 15.39
CA GLU A 226 -7.57 7.92 14.79
C GLU A 226 -6.61 9.10 14.86
N ALA A 227 -5.96 9.34 16.01
CA ALA A 227 -4.95 10.39 16.14
C ALA A 227 -3.74 10.18 15.22
N GLN A 228 -3.28 8.93 15.04
CA GLN A 228 -2.21 8.62 14.09
C GLN A 228 -2.65 8.91 12.65
N TYR A 229 -3.89 8.54 12.28
CA TYR A 229 -4.45 8.81 10.97
C TYR A 229 -4.68 10.31 10.72
N GLU A 230 -5.15 11.05 11.72
CA GLU A 230 -5.26 12.50 11.64
C GLU A 230 -3.88 13.16 11.49
N GLN A 231 -2.85 12.64 12.18
CA GLN A 231 -1.49 13.18 12.06
C GLN A 231 -0.93 12.95 10.66
N THR A 232 -1.15 11.78 10.05
CA THR A 232 -0.73 11.53 8.66
C THR A 232 -1.51 12.37 7.67
N LEU A 233 -2.82 12.55 7.87
CA LEU A 233 -3.65 13.45 7.06
C LEU A 233 -3.25 14.92 7.19
N LYS A 234 -2.87 15.37 8.39
CA LYS A 234 -2.37 16.73 8.61
C LYS A 234 -1.04 16.92 7.89
N ARG A 235 -0.09 16.00 8.05
CA ARG A 235 1.20 16.02 7.33
C ARG A 235 1.01 16.06 5.81
N SER A 236 0.13 15.22 5.26
CA SER A 236 -0.11 15.21 3.80
C SER A 236 -0.79 16.49 3.29
N ARG A 237 -1.66 17.10 4.10
CA ARG A 237 -2.26 18.41 3.78
C ARG A 237 -1.23 19.53 3.85
N ASP A 238 -0.36 19.53 4.86
CA ASP A 238 0.70 20.52 5.02
C ASP A 238 1.71 20.41 3.88
N GLU A 239 2.16 19.20 3.54
CA GLU A 239 3.01 18.93 2.38
C GLU A 239 2.36 19.41 1.07
N ALA A 240 1.08 19.11 0.86
CA ALA A 240 0.35 19.58 -0.32
C ALA A 240 0.22 21.12 -0.37
N ALA A 241 0.05 21.77 0.78
CA ALA A 241 0.00 23.23 0.87
C ALA A 241 1.38 23.86 0.59
N GLU A 242 2.46 23.27 1.11
CA GLU A 242 3.83 23.69 0.83
C GLU A 242 4.18 23.53 -0.65
N GLU A 243 3.81 22.40 -1.27
CA GLU A 243 4.02 22.19 -2.72
C GLU A 243 3.25 23.20 -3.55
N ARG A 244 2.00 23.51 -3.18
CA ARG A 244 1.22 24.58 -3.84
C ARG A 244 1.89 25.94 -3.67
N ALA A 245 2.37 26.27 -2.47
CA ALA A 245 3.10 27.51 -2.22
C ALA A 245 4.40 27.60 -3.04
N LYS A 246 5.15 26.50 -3.17
CA LYS A 246 6.35 26.43 -4.03
C LYS A 246 6.02 26.66 -5.49
N VAL A 247 4.95 26.03 -6.00
CA VAL A 247 4.48 26.24 -7.38
C VAL A 247 4.04 27.68 -7.60
N GLU A 248 3.36 28.29 -6.63
CA GLU A 248 2.98 29.70 -6.70
C GLU A 248 4.19 30.65 -6.67
N LEU A 249 5.20 30.37 -5.85
CA LEU A 249 6.43 31.17 -5.85
C LEU A 249 7.23 30.99 -7.14
N ALA A 250 7.25 29.76 -7.68
CA ALA A 250 7.85 29.47 -8.98
C ALA A 250 7.11 30.19 -10.12
N SER A 251 5.77 30.23 -10.09
CA SER A 251 4.98 30.94 -11.10
C SER A 251 5.11 32.46 -10.97
N LYS A 252 5.18 33.00 -9.75
CA LYS A 252 5.40 34.43 -9.48
C LYS A 252 6.81 34.91 -9.84
N SER A 253 7.83 34.06 -9.72
CA SER A 253 9.23 34.40 -10.06
C SER A 253 9.55 34.24 -11.55
N GLN A 254 8.80 33.43 -12.29
CA GLN A 254 8.97 33.29 -13.73
C GLN A 254 8.34 34.48 -14.48
N LYS A 255 9.10 35.05 -15.43
CA LYS A 255 8.58 36.08 -16.33
C LYS A 255 7.49 35.50 -17.21
N THR A 256 6.35 36.16 -17.29
CA THR A 256 5.24 35.69 -18.12
C THR A 256 5.58 35.86 -19.60
N ALA A 257 4.89 35.12 -20.48
CA ALA A 257 5.07 35.25 -21.92
C ALA A 257 4.77 36.68 -22.42
N ALA A 258 3.84 37.40 -21.77
CA ALA A 258 3.50 38.78 -22.06
C ALA A 258 4.62 39.76 -21.64
N ASP A 259 5.30 39.50 -20.51
CA ASP A 259 6.47 40.29 -20.11
C ASP A 259 7.62 40.12 -21.11
N ILE A 260 7.79 38.90 -21.63
CA ILE A 260 8.81 38.60 -22.65
C ILE A 260 8.47 39.28 -23.99
N SER A 261 7.21 39.24 -24.44
CA SER A 261 6.81 39.89 -25.70
C SER A 261 6.91 41.41 -25.59
N SER A 262 6.44 42.01 -24.49
CA SER A 262 6.54 43.46 -24.28
C SER A 262 8.00 43.93 -24.17
N ALA A 263 8.89 43.14 -23.54
CA ALA A 263 10.32 43.45 -23.51
C ALA A 263 10.95 43.37 -24.92
N LYS A 264 10.56 42.38 -25.73
CA LYS A 264 11.00 42.26 -27.13
C LYS A 264 10.50 43.43 -27.98
N GLU A 265 9.25 43.85 -27.83
CA GLU A 265 8.67 45.00 -28.53
C GLU A 265 9.40 46.30 -28.19
N ARG A 266 9.65 46.57 -26.89
CA ARG A 266 10.44 47.74 -26.47
C ARG A 266 11.86 47.70 -27.03
N TYR A 267 12.49 46.52 -27.05
CA TYR A 267 13.83 46.36 -27.64
C TYR A 267 13.82 46.65 -29.15
N LEU A 268 12.84 46.11 -29.88
CA LEU A 268 12.70 46.37 -31.31
C LEU A 268 12.38 47.84 -31.60
N ALA A 269 11.53 48.47 -30.79
CA ALA A 269 11.23 49.90 -30.90
C ALA A 269 12.49 50.75 -30.68
N ARG A 270 13.28 50.49 -29.62
CA ARG A 270 14.56 51.16 -29.40
C ARG A 270 15.54 50.95 -30.55
N LYS A 271 15.62 49.74 -31.09
CA LYS A 271 16.48 49.43 -32.24
C LYS A 271 16.06 50.17 -33.50
N LYS A 272 14.75 50.25 -33.78
CA LYS A 272 14.20 51.03 -34.90
C LYS A 272 14.47 52.52 -34.73
N ALA A 273 14.15 53.08 -33.56
CA ALA A 273 14.43 54.49 -33.25
C ALA A 273 15.92 54.83 -33.35
N ALA A 274 16.81 53.95 -32.89
CA ALA A 274 18.25 54.14 -33.03
C ALA A 274 18.73 54.06 -34.49
N ALA A 275 18.10 53.22 -35.32
CA ALA A 275 18.40 53.15 -36.75
C ALA A 275 17.89 54.41 -37.49
N GLU A 276 16.70 54.90 -37.15
CA GLU A 276 16.13 56.13 -37.68
C GLU A 276 16.94 57.36 -37.26
N ALA A 277 17.37 57.45 -36.00
CA ALA A 277 18.24 58.52 -35.50
C ALA A 277 19.61 58.53 -36.21
N LYS A 278 20.20 57.34 -36.44
CA LYS A 278 21.41 57.19 -37.26
C LYS A 278 21.19 57.61 -38.71
N ALA A 279 20.04 57.30 -39.29
CA ALA A 279 19.68 57.72 -40.64
C ALA A 279 19.44 59.24 -40.73
N GLN A 280 18.98 59.88 -39.65
CA GLN A 280 18.76 61.33 -39.55
C GLN A 280 20.01 62.12 -39.11
N GLY A 281 21.15 61.46 -38.88
CA GLY A 281 22.43 62.11 -38.57
C GLY A 281 22.55 62.72 -37.17
N LEU A 282 21.64 62.38 -36.25
CA LEU A 282 21.70 62.80 -34.85
C LEU A 282 22.63 61.85 -34.06
N PRO A 283 23.48 62.36 -33.14
CA PRO A 283 24.36 61.51 -32.34
C PRO A 283 23.50 60.60 -31.47
N GLY A 284 23.55 59.29 -31.74
CA GLY A 284 22.83 58.31 -30.93
C GLY A 284 23.33 58.35 -29.49
N GLU A 285 22.43 58.64 -28.55
CA GLU A 285 22.73 58.51 -27.12
C GLU A 285 23.16 57.06 -26.77
N PRO A 286 24.09 56.90 -25.80
CA PRO A 286 24.65 55.61 -25.42
C PRO A 286 23.61 54.62 -24.87
#